data_AF-A0AAU3NEV0-F1
#
_entry.id   AF-A0AAU3NEV0-F1
#
_cell.length_a   1.000
_cell.length_b   1.000
_cell.length_c   1.000
_cell.angle_alpha   90.00
_cell.angle_beta   90.00
_cell.angle_gamma   90.00
#
_symmetry.space_group_name_H-M   'P 1'
#
loop_
_entity.id
_entity.type
_entity.pdbx_description
1 polymer ?
#
loop_
_entity_poly.entity_id
_entity_poly.type
_entity_poly.pdbx_seq_one_letter_code
_entity_poly.pdbx_strand_id
1 'polypeptide(L)'
;MDKSKPHRQPDGGQQPTEQQQVGRRLRTARETLGLTQDDVAGALSVPRTSVTAMESGQRNVTALELRRLARLYRRTVHWLLGEEEEAAVDNALYRATAELSEDDKEQVLRFAQFLAAAGSPPTSRKRRSAPAPLGPPPTPPTQPPGQQ
;
A
#
# COMPACT_ATOMS: atom_id res chain seq x y z
N MET A 1 4.76 -9.64 62.20
CA MET A 1 5.29 -8.77 61.12
C MET A 1 5.64 -9.66 59.94
N ASP A 2 4.72 -9.80 58.98
CA ASP A 2 4.93 -10.66 57.81
C ASP A 2 5.57 -9.87 56.65
N LYS A 3 6.55 -10.49 56.01
CA LYS A 3 7.44 -9.87 55.01
C LYS A 3 6.73 -9.88 53.65
N SER A 4 6.12 -8.76 53.29
CA SER A 4 5.56 -8.57 51.94
C SER A 4 6.69 -8.43 50.91
N LYS A 5 6.89 -9.48 50.11
CA LYS A 5 7.73 -9.49 48.90
C LYS A 5 7.20 -8.46 47.89
N PRO A 6 8.04 -7.69 47.19
CA PRO A 6 7.58 -6.89 46.07
C PRO A 6 7.23 -7.84 44.91
N HIS A 7 5.98 -7.77 44.48
CA HIS A 7 5.45 -8.47 43.32
C HIS A 7 6.05 -7.83 42.05
N ARG A 8 7.02 -8.49 41.42
CA ARG A 8 7.53 -8.11 40.10
C ARG A 8 6.49 -8.54 39.06
N GLN A 9 5.68 -7.60 38.58
CA GLN A 9 4.83 -7.84 37.42
C GLN A 9 5.72 -8.04 36.17
N PRO A 10 5.38 -8.98 35.29
CA PRO A 10 6.17 -9.29 34.10
C PRO A 10 6.09 -8.13 33.09
N ASP A 11 7.23 -7.80 32.46
CA ASP A 11 7.33 -6.88 31.32
C ASP A 11 6.44 -7.40 30.17
N GLY A 12 5.18 -6.93 30.13
CA GLY A 12 4.31 -7.11 28.99
C GLY A 12 4.83 -6.23 27.86
N GLY A 13 5.28 -6.84 26.76
CA GLY A 13 5.71 -6.11 25.56
C GLY A 13 4.60 -5.18 25.07
N GLN A 14 4.71 -3.89 25.40
CA GLN A 14 3.71 -2.89 25.06
C GLN A 14 3.65 -2.75 23.54
N GLN A 15 2.45 -2.90 22.96
CA GLN A 15 2.23 -2.68 21.53
C GLN A 15 2.66 -1.25 21.13
N PRO A 16 3.27 -1.06 19.94
CA PRO A 16 3.74 0.26 19.53
C PRO A 16 2.57 1.24 19.39
N THR A 17 2.72 2.43 19.98
CA THR A 17 1.71 3.49 19.84
C THR A 17 1.56 3.91 18.37
N GLU A 18 0.41 4.48 17.99
CA GLU A 18 0.20 5.02 16.64
C GLU A 18 1.31 5.99 16.23
N GLN A 19 1.72 6.84 17.17
CA GLN A 19 2.81 7.79 16.99
C GLN A 19 4.16 7.10 16.69
N GLN A 20 4.46 5.98 17.36
CA GLN A 20 5.64 5.17 17.07
C GLN A 20 5.54 4.49 15.71
N GLN A 21 4.35 4.11 15.25
CA GLN A 21 4.15 3.55 13.91
C GLN A 21 4.39 4.60 12.82
N VAL A 22 3.86 5.82 12.99
CA VAL A 22 4.16 6.96 12.10
C VAL A 22 5.66 7.24 12.08
N GLY A 23 6.30 7.35 13.26
CA GLY A 23 7.74 7.56 13.37
C GLY A 23 8.57 6.52 12.62
N ARG A 24 8.20 5.24 12.72
CA ARG A 24 8.82 4.15 11.94
C ARG A 24 8.66 4.36 10.44
N ARG A 25 7.47 4.74 9.94
CA ARG A 25 7.26 5.01 8.51
C ARG A 25 8.07 6.21 8.02
N LEU A 26 8.19 7.27 8.84
CA LEU A 26 9.05 8.41 8.53
C LEU A 26 10.51 7.98 8.37
N ARG A 27 11.02 7.16 9.30
CA ARG A 27 12.37 6.61 9.23
C ARG A 27 12.57 5.77 7.97
N THR A 28 11.66 4.83 7.69
CA THR A 28 11.73 3.96 6.51
C THR A 28 11.77 4.78 5.22
N ALA A 29 10.92 5.81 5.11
CA ALA A 29 10.89 6.68 3.94
C ALA A 29 12.19 7.47 3.77
N ARG A 30 12.73 8.01 4.87
CA ARG A 30 14.03 8.71 4.88
C ARG A 30 15.15 7.80 4.38
N GLU A 31 15.24 6.59 4.95
CA GLU A 31 16.30 5.61 4.63
C GLU A 31 16.21 5.09 3.20
N THR A 32 14.99 4.89 2.69
CA THR A 32 14.77 4.49 1.28
C THR A 32 15.35 5.50 0.29
N LEU A 33 15.37 6.79 0.66
CA LEU A 33 15.93 7.87 -0.15
C LEU A 33 17.40 8.17 0.17
N GLY A 34 18.02 7.42 1.08
CA GLY A 34 19.41 7.63 1.49
C GLY A 34 19.64 8.94 2.24
N LEU A 35 18.60 9.56 2.79
CA LEU A 35 18.70 10.83 3.50
C LEU A 35 19.20 10.63 4.94
N THR A 36 20.05 11.53 5.41
CA THR A 36 20.42 11.61 6.83
C THR A 36 19.34 12.35 7.63
N GLN A 37 19.35 12.21 8.96
CA GLN A 37 18.45 13.01 9.80
C GLN A 37 18.77 14.50 9.74
N ASP A 38 20.03 14.89 9.45
CA ASP A 38 20.42 16.29 9.26
C ASP A 38 19.82 16.86 7.96
N ASP A 39 19.78 16.09 6.87
CA ASP A 39 19.15 16.53 5.61
C ASP A 39 17.68 16.87 5.82
N VAL A 40 16.96 16.00 6.55
CA VAL A 40 15.55 16.21 6.89
C VAL A 40 15.38 17.40 7.83
N ALA A 41 16.26 17.52 8.83
CA ALA A 41 16.24 18.64 9.79
C ALA A 41 16.41 19.99 9.09
N GLY A 42 17.36 20.07 8.15
CA GLY A 42 17.58 21.24 7.30
C GLY A 42 16.36 21.57 6.45
N ALA A 43 15.77 20.57 5.79
CA ALA A 43 14.58 20.76 4.96
C ALA A 43 13.33 21.22 5.76
N LEU A 44 13.21 20.79 7.03
CA LEU A 44 12.11 21.20 7.90
C LEU A 44 12.40 22.49 8.70
N SER A 45 13.65 22.94 8.72
CA SER A 45 14.14 24.01 9.59
C SER A 45 13.89 23.73 11.08
N VAL A 46 14.22 22.51 11.51
CA VAL A 46 14.10 22.05 12.90
C VAL A 46 15.43 21.47 13.39
N PRO A 47 15.68 21.34 14.70
CA PRO A 47 16.85 20.65 15.21
C PRO A 47 16.88 19.16 14.80
N ARG A 48 18.06 18.60 14.52
CA ARG A 48 18.23 17.15 14.23
C ARG A 48 17.57 16.26 15.29
N THR A 49 17.68 16.63 16.56
CA THR A 49 17.06 15.92 17.68
C THR A 49 15.54 15.84 17.57
N SER A 50 14.89 16.82 16.93
CA SER A 50 13.45 16.78 16.65
C SER A 50 13.13 15.71 15.63
N VAL A 51 13.95 15.53 14.59
CA VAL A 51 13.80 14.43 13.62
C VAL A 51 13.99 13.08 14.31
N THR A 52 15.01 12.93 15.15
CA THR A 52 15.23 11.71 15.94
C THR A 52 14.02 11.40 16.85
N ALA A 53 13.45 12.40 17.51
CA ALA A 53 12.29 12.25 18.39
C ALA A 53 10.98 11.96 17.63
N MET A 54 10.81 12.53 16.42
CA MET A 54 9.70 12.21 15.53
C MET A 54 9.79 10.75 15.06
N GLU A 55 10.97 10.29 14.63
CA GLU A 55 11.17 8.91 14.14
C GLU A 55 11.02 7.84 15.22
N SER A 56 11.33 8.17 16.48
CA SER A 56 11.13 7.28 17.62
C SER A 56 9.71 7.33 18.21
N GLY A 57 8.86 8.22 17.70
CA GLY A 57 7.51 8.45 18.20
C GLY A 57 7.46 9.12 19.58
N GLN A 58 8.55 9.76 20.02
CA GLN A 58 8.61 10.49 21.29
C GLN A 58 8.09 11.93 21.16
N ARG A 59 8.05 12.47 19.93
CA ARG A 59 7.54 13.82 19.63
C ARG A 59 6.46 13.75 18.56
N ASN A 60 5.37 14.48 18.76
CA ASN A 60 4.30 14.57 17.77
C ASN A 60 4.79 15.28 16.51
N VAL A 61 4.27 14.87 15.36
CA VAL A 61 4.53 15.52 14.07
C VAL A 61 3.34 16.43 13.79
N THR A 62 3.59 17.72 13.63
CA THR A 62 2.52 18.66 13.30
C THR A 62 2.01 18.42 11.88
N ALA A 63 0.77 18.83 11.56
CA ALA A 63 0.22 18.68 10.22
C ALA A 63 1.07 19.37 9.13
N LEU A 64 1.69 20.52 9.46
CA LEU A 64 2.58 21.22 8.53
C LEU A 64 3.90 20.48 8.30
N GLU A 65 4.51 19.92 9.35
CA GLU A 65 5.70 19.07 9.23
C GLU A 65 5.37 17.81 8.43
N LEU A 66 4.25 17.15 8.72
CA LEU A 66 3.81 15.95 8.03
C LEU A 66 3.61 16.20 6.52
N ARG A 67 3.00 17.33 6.15
CA ARG A 67 2.84 17.73 4.74
C ARG A 67 4.19 17.99 4.06
N ARG A 68 5.16 18.59 4.76
CA ARG A 68 6.51 18.82 4.22
C ARG A 68 7.27 17.50 4.04
N LEU A 69 7.19 16.61 5.03
CA LEU A 69 7.78 15.27 4.99
C LEU A 69 7.19 14.44 3.85
N ALA A 70 5.88 14.48 3.64
CA ALA A 70 5.21 13.82 2.50
C ALA A 70 5.82 14.25 1.15
N ARG A 71 6.03 15.55 0.96
CA ARG A 71 6.67 16.08 -0.25
C ARG A 71 8.13 15.67 -0.37
N LEU A 72 8.91 15.82 0.73
CA LEU A 72 10.32 15.46 0.77
C LEU A 72 10.53 13.97 0.45
N TYR A 73 9.68 13.12 1.00
CA TYR A 73 9.75 11.68 0.85
C TYR A 73 9.04 11.13 -0.39
N ARG A 74 8.38 11.99 -1.18
CA ARG A 74 7.58 11.61 -2.35
C ARG A 74 6.53 10.55 -2.01
N ARG A 75 5.86 10.72 -0.87
CA ARG A 75 4.79 9.86 -0.36
C ARG A 75 3.53 10.66 -0.08
N THR A 76 2.39 9.99 -0.07
CA THR A 76 1.12 10.57 0.38
C THR A 76 1.14 10.74 1.90
N VAL A 77 0.36 11.69 2.42
CA VAL A 77 0.15 11.81 3.88
C VAL A 77 -0.50 10.53 4.42
N HIS A 78 -1.45 9.96 3.68
CA HIS A 78 -2.08 8.66 4.01
C HIS A 78 -1.05 7.56 4.20
N TRP A 79 -0.06 7.42 3.31
CA TRP A 79 1.01 6.44 3.49
C TRP A 79 1.81 6.65 4.77
N LEU A 80 2.15 7.90 5.11
CA LEU A 80 2.90 8.21 6.34
C LEU A 80 2.07 7.89 7.60
N LEU A 81 0.75 8.07 7.53
CA LEU A 81 -0.19 7.73 8.60
C LEU A 81 -0.52 6.23 8.65
N GLY A 82 -0.24 5.48 7.58
CA GLY A 82 -0.59 4.06 7.48
C GLY A 82 -2.00 3.80 7.02
N GLU A 83 -2.61 4.79 6.40
CA GLU A 83 -3.97 4.77 5.85
C GLU A 83 -3.97 4.41 4.36
N GLU A 84 -2.79 4.20 3.75
CA GLU A 84 -2.73 3.48 2.47
C GLU A 84 -3.02 2.01 2.77
N GLU A 85 -4.29 1.62 2.62
CA GLU A 85 -4.68 0.22 2.47
C GLU A 85 -3.80 -0.43 1.41
N GLU A 86 -3.65 -1.75 1.48
CA GLU A 86 -3.16 -2.61 0.40
C GLU A 86 -4.09 -2.57 -0.84
N ALA A 87 -4.74 -1.44 -1.12
CA ALA A 87 -5.75 -1.20 -2.13
C ALA A 87 -5.19 -1.09 -3.56
N ALA A 88 -3.96 -1.55 -3.81
CA ALA A 88 -3.50 -1.71 -5.19
C ALA A 88 -4.39 -2.73 -5.93
N VAL A 89 -4.84 -3.78 -5.23
CA VAL A 89 -5.69 -4.83 -5.79
C VAL A 89 -7.14 -4.38 -5.90
N ASP A 90 -7.70 -3.76 -4.85
CA ASP A 90 -9.11 -3.32 -4.86
C ASP A 90 -9.38 -2.26 -5.93
N ASN A 91 -8.47 -1.29 -6.09
CA ASN A 91 -8.59 -0.30 -7.16
C ASN A 91 -8.39 -0.90 -8.55
N ALA A 92 -7.54 -1.92 -8.70
CA ALA A 92 -7.35 -2.61 -9.97
C ALA A 92 -8.57 -3.48 -10.33
N LEU A 93 -9.15 -4.18 -9.35
CA LEU A 93 -10.36 -4.98 -9.53
C LEU A 93 -11.55 -4.09 -9.89
N TYR A 94 -11.73 -2.98 -9.17
CA TYR A 94 -12.79 -2.00 -9.47
C TYR A 94 -12.69 -1.45 -10.90
N ARG A 95 -11.49 -1.08 -11.36
CA ARG A 95 -11.29 -0.64 -12.75
C ARG A 95 -11.52 -1.75 -13.77
N ALA A 96 -11.05 -2.97 -13.48
CA ALA A 96 -11.18 -4.10 -14.39
C ALA A 96 -12.63 -4.57 -14.57
N THR A 97 -13.50 -4.31 -13.57
CA THR A 97 -14.91 -4.70 -13.62
C THR A 97 -15.87 -3.56 -13.97
N ALA A 98 -15.38 -2.31 -14.07
CA ALA A 98 -16.20 -1.13 -14.31
C ALA A 98 -16.98 -1.18 -15.64
N GLU A 99 -16.37 -1.74 -16.69
CA GLU A 99 -16.97 -1.83 -18.04
C GLU A 99 -17.65 -3.18 -18.33
N LEU A 100 -17.69 -4.10 -17.35
CA LEU A 100 -18.31 -5.40 -17.53
C LEU A 100 -19.83 -5.31 -17.56
N SER A 101 -20.45 -6.26 -18.27
CA SER A 101 -21.90 -6.47 -18.21
C SER A 101 -22.34 -6.92 -16.82
N GLU A 102 -23.61 -6.77 -16.49
CA GLU A 102 -24.15 -7.24 -15.21
C GLU A 102 -23.99 -8.76 -15.04
N ASP A 103 -24.17 -9.52 -16.12
CA ASP A 103 -23.96 -10.98 -16.12
C ASP A 103 -22.50 -11.33 -15.82
N ASP A 104 -21.54 -10.60 -16.40
CA ASP A 104 -20.11 -10.82 -16.16
C ASP A 104 -19.69 -10.44 -14.74
N LYS A 105 -20.25 -9.36 -14.18
CA LYS A 105 -20.03 -8.97 -12.78
C LYS A 105 -20.53 -10.06 -11.83
N GLU A 106 -21.65 -10.70 -12.16
CA GLU A 106 -22.19 -11.80 -11.37
C GLU A 106 -21.25 -13.03 -11.38
N GLN A 107 -20.59 -13.31 -12.51
CA GLN A 107 -19.56 -14.36 -12.57
C GLN A 107 -18.33 -14.02 -11.73
N VAL A 108 -17.86 -12.77 -11.77
CA VAL A 108 -16.73 -12.30 -10.94
C VAL A 108 -17.06 -12.45 -9.46
N LEU A 109 -18.28 -12.05 -9.05
CA LEU A 109 -18.75 -12.20 -7.67
C LEU A 109 -18.80 -13.67 -7.23
N ARG A 110 -19.35 -14.56 -8.07
CA ARG A 110 -19.41 -15.99 -7.79
C ARG A 110 -18.02 -16.58 -7.60
N PHE A 111 -17.05 -16.17 -8.41
CA PHE A 111 -15.66 -16.62 -8.27
C PHE A 111 -14.98 -16.09 -7.00
N ALA A 112 -15.21 -14.82 -6.64
CA ALA A 112 -14.70 -14.25 -5.39
C ALA A 112 -15.28 -14.97 -4.16
N GLN A 113 -16.58 -15.27 -4.17
CA GLN A 113 -17.24 -16.04 -3.11
C GLN A 113 -16.71 -17.47 -3.02
N PHE A 114 -16.43 -18.11 -4.16
CA PHE A 114 -15.78 -19.41 -4.20
C PHE A 114 -14.39 -19.38 -3.54
N LEU A 115 -13.56 -18.39 -3.85
CA LEU A 115 -12.24 -18.23 -3.23
C LEU A 115 -12.35 -17.99 -1.71
N ALA A 116 -13.32 -17.20 -1.28
CA ALA A 116 -13.56 -16.90 0.13
C ALA A 116 -14.02 -18.13 0.93
N ALA A 117 -14.86 -18.99 0.33
CA ALA A 117 -15.35 -20.21 0.98
C ALA A 117 -14.35 -21.37 0.93
N ALA A 118 -13.51 -21.46 -0.11
CA ALA A 118 -12.61 -22.60 -0.34
C ALA A 118 -11.23 -22.48 0.35
N GLY A 119 -10.89 -21.34 0.96
CA GLY A 119 -9.74 -21.17 1.86
C GLY A 119 -8.34 -21.14 1.22
N SER A 120 -8.17 -21.49 -0.05
CA SER A 120 -7.07 -21.08 -0.96
C SER A 120 -7.17 -21.85 -2.28
N PRO A 121 -6.95 -21.23 -3.46
CA PRO A 121 -6.85 -21.96 -4.72
C PRO A 121 -5.52 -22.74 -4.77
N PRO A 122 -5.47 -23.93 -5.43
CA PRO A 122 -4.22 -24.62 -5.69
C PRO A 122 -3.30 -23.68 -6.48
N THR A 123 -2.17 -23.33 -5.88
CA THR A 123 -1.16 -22.46 -6.50
C THR A 123 -0.78 -22.99 -7.88
N SER A 124 -1.17 -22.27 -8.93
CA SER A 124 -0.67 -22.54 -10.28
C SER A 124 0.71 -21.90 -10.44
N ARG A 125 1.69 -22.55 -9.79
CA ARG A 125 3.11 -22.38 -10.07
C ARG A 125 3.41 -22.87 -11.48
N LYS A 126 3.18 -22.02 -12.49
CA LYS A 126 4.00 -21.95 -13.71
C LYS A 126 3.56 -20.75 -14.55
N ARG A 127 4.51 -19.82 -14.76
CA ARG A 127 4.46 -18.86 -15.87
C ARG A 127 4.11 -19.63 -17.15
N ARG A 128 2.88 -19.47 -17.65
CA ARG A 128 2.58 -19.69 -19.06
C ARG A 128 2.57 -18.32 -19.70
N SER A 129 3.37 -18.19 -20.75
CA SER A 129 3.47 -17.02 -21.62
C SER A 129 2.10 -16.47 -21.99
N ALA A 130 2.00 -15.14 -22.05
CA ALA A 130 0.81 -14.43 -22.51
C ALA A 130 0.30 -15.02 -23.86
N PRO A 131 -1.01 -15.13 -24.08
CA PRO A 131 -1.53 -15.42 -25.41
C PRO A 131 -1.12 -14.30 -26.37
N ALA A 132 -0.69 -14.66 -27.58
CA ALA A 132 -0.30 -13.71 -28.61
C ALA A 132 -1.46 -12.73 -28.90
N PRO A 133 -1.17 -11.46 -29.24
CA PRO A 133 -2.23 -10.52 -29.58
C PRO A 133 -3.03 -11.07 -30.76
N LEU A 134 -4.36 -11.02 -30.63
CA LEU A 134 -5.28 -11.31 -31.73
C LEU A 134 -4.86 -10.47 -32.93
N GLY A 135 -4.51 -11.13 -34.02
CA GLY A 135 -4.13 -10.47 -35.27
C GLY A 135 -5.26 -9.57 -35.79
N PRO A 136 -4.94 -8.65 -36.72
CA PRO A 136 -5.95 -7.75 -37.28
C PRO A 136 -7.11 -8.56 -37.91
N PRO A 137 -8.35 -8.06 -37.80
CA PRO A 137 -9.53 -8.78 -38.30
C PRO A 137 -9.43 -9.01 -39.81
N PRO A 138 -10.00 -10.11 -40.33
CA PRO A 138 -9.96 -10.41 -41.77
C PRO A 138 -10.66 -9.30 -42.56
N THR A 139 -10.02 -8.85 -43.64
CA THR A 139 -10.61 -7.87 -44.55
C THR A 139 -11.85 -8.45 -45.23
N PRO A 140 -12.95 -7.67 -45.34
CA PRO A 140 -14.16 -8.13 -46.01
C PRO A 140 -13.91 -8.37 -47.51
N PRO A 141 -14.64 -9.29 -48.15
CA PRO A 141 -14.45 -9.60 -49.57
C PRO A 141 -14.77 -8.37 -50.42
N THR A 142 -13.80 -7.96 -51.23
CA THR A 142 -13.97 -6.94 -52.28
C THR A 142 -15.00 -7.44 -53.29
N GLN A 143 -16.18 -6.81 -53.35
CA GLN A 143 -17.09 -6.98 -54.48
C GLN A 143 -16.38 -6.49 -55.75
N PRO A 144 -16.30 -7.32 -56.82
CA PRO A 144 -15.77 -6.83 -58.08
C PRO A 144 -16.69 -5.73 -58.64
N PRO A 145 -16.12 -4.69 -59.28
CA PRO A 145 -16.91 -3.61 -59.85
C PRO A 145 -17.83 -4.16 -60.94
N GLY A 146 -19.04 -3.59 -61.00
CA GLY A 146 -20.17 -4.09 -61.78
C GLY A 146 -19.83 -4.53 -63.20
N GLN A 147 -20.39 -5.68 -63.58
CA GLN A 147 -20.68 -5.96 -64.97
C GLN A 147 -22.11 -5.51 -65.24
N GLN A 148 -22.25 -4.61 -66.22
CA GLN A 148 -23.50 -4.40 -66.93
C GLN A 148 -23.92 -5.69 -67.66
#